data_AF-A0A954XQ26-F1
#
_entry.id   AF-A0A954XQ26-F1
#
_cell.length_a   1.000
_cell.length_b   1.000
_cell.length_c   1.000
_cell.angle_alpha   90.00
_cell.angle_beta   90.00
_cell.angle_gamma   90.00
#
_symmetry.space_group_name_H-M   'P 1'
#
loop_
_entity.id
_entity.type
_entity.pdbx_description
1 polymer ?
#
loop_
_entity_poly.entity_id
_entity_poly.type
_entity_poly.pdbx_seq_one_letter_code
_entity_poly.pdbx_strand_id
1 'polypeptide(L)'
;MNDRAESITKITAKTLPFLMNAFDKRCRECFLKRDQFLDHVIELETAQLDRQLGDARQSNKARRYVSDSLQRLGPLRTVNWAVRKSTAHALKEVQRRTNLCRDAFFNRLLLLLLLRRKHIEVLGLQTEEFDQDAVGSGPMELIGWSVADPLAQLHLAAQECDCPEVHGALYRMDMSPLDFEFGTAPKGKITPQTVMSHRLSVALSCFIDDAFVPGTEEHDAPSKFTLEELFA
;
A
#
# COMPACT_ATOMS: atom_id res chain seq x y z
N MET A 1 -22.71 25.90 -4.93
CA MET A 1 -22.96 24.58 -4.31
C MET A 1 -23.06 24.79 -2.82
N ASN A 2 -24.11 24.28 -2.17
CA ASN A 2 -24.30 24.41 -0.73
C ASN A 2 -23.21 23.58 -0.02
N ASP A 3 -22.17 24.27 0.42
CA ASP A 3 -21.10 23.76 1.28
C ASP A 3 -21.69 23.53 2.69
N ARG A 4 -22.54 22.51 2.83
CA ARG A 4 -22.83 21.98 4.16
C ARG A 4 -21.54 21.33 4.60
N ALA A 5 -20.77 22.07 5.40
CA ALA A 5 -19.52 21.62 6.00
C ALA A 5 -19.70 20.18 6.46
N GLU A 6 -19.11 19.25 5.71
CA GLU A 6 -19.31 17.85 5.93
C GLU A 6 -18.75 17.50 7.32
N SER A 7 -19.53 16.80 8.12
CA SER A 7 -19.14 16.61 9.52
C SER A 7 -17.85 15.81 9.62
N ILE A 8 -16.89 16.34 10.38
CA ILE A 8 -15.58 15.74 10.61
C ILE A 8 -15.67 14.69 11.72
N THR A 9 -14.93 13.60 11.58
CA THR A 9 -14.75 12.54 12.58
C THR A 9 -13.27 12.17 12.71
N LYS A 10 -12.93 11.35 13.71
CA LYS A 10 -11.56 10.87 13.91
C LYS A 10 -11.41 9.42 13.48
N ILE A 11 -10.38 9.13 12.69
CA ILE A 11 -9.87 7.77 12.50
C ILE A 11 -8.62 7.61 13.35
N THR A 12 -8.49 6.45 13.98
CA THR A 12 -7.33 6.08 14.80
C THR A 12 -6.66 4.86 14.19
N ALA A 13 -5.35 4.91 13.96
CA ALA A 13 -4.56 3.74 13.59
C ALA A 13 -3.18 3.78 14.24
N LYS A 14 -2.49 2.63 14.26
CA LYS A 14 -1.10 2.54 14.73
C LYS A 14 -0.14 2.68 13.56
N THR A 15 0.84 3.57 13.70
CA THR A 15 1.83 3.87 12.65
C THR A 15 3.26 3.71 13.15
N LEU A 16 4.17 3.41 12.24
CA LEU A 16 5.60 3.46 12.48
C LEU A 16 6.01 4.94 12.67
N PRO A 17 6.61 5.31 13.83
CA PRO A 17 6.93 6.71 14.12
C PRO A 17 7.80 7.36 13.06
N PHE A 18 8.74 6.63 12.45
CA PHE A 18 9.63 7.18 11.43
C PHE A 18 8.87 7.59 10.15
N LEU A 19 7.88 6.80 9.71
CA LEU A 19 7.04 7.14 8.55
C LEU A 19 6.21 8.37 8.87
N MET A 20 5.51 8.36 10.01
CA MET A 20 4.65 9.47 10.40
C MET A 20 5.43 10.77 10.56
N ASN A 21 6.61 10.74 11.20
CA ASN A 21 7.43 11.93 11.39
C ASN A 21 8.01 12.46 10.07
N ALA A 22 8.40 11.57 9.14
CA ALA A 22 8.85 11.95 7.81
C ALA A 22 7.72 12.60 7.01
N PHE A 23 6.52 12.03 7.08
CA PHE A 23 5.32 12.59 6.45
C PHE A 23 4.94 13.95 7.04
N ASP A 24 4.88 14.08 8.36
CA ASP A 24 4.63 15.37 9.06
C ASP A 24 5.64 16.44 8.64
N LYS A 25 6.92 16.06 8.44
CA LYS A 25 7.95 16.96 7.92
C LYS A 25 7.65 17.39 6.49
N ARG A 26 7.31 16.46 5.59
CA ARG A 26 6.97 16.77 4.19
C ARG A 26 5.74 17.65 4.06
N CYS A 27 4.67 17.38 4.81
CA CYS A 27 3.49 18.25 4.79
C CYS A 27 3.85 19.69 5.18
N ARG A 28 4.69 19.89 6.21
CA ARG A 28 5.15 21.23 6.59
C ARG A 28 6.01 21.89 5.51
N GLU A 29 6.93 21.16 4.89
CA GLU A 29 7.78 21.67 3.81
C GLU A 29 6.96 22.07 2.56
N CYS A 30 5.87 21.35 2.28
CA CYS A 30 4.97 21.63 1.16
C CYS A 30 3.80 22.56 1.52
N PHE A 31 3.79 23.14 2.72
CA PHE A 31 2.68 23.99 3.23
C PHE A 31 1.29 23.31 3.21
N LEU A 32 1.26 21.98 3.30
CA LEU A 32 0.03 21.19 3.32
C LEU A 32 -0.48 21.06 4.75
N LYS A 33 -1.79 21.27 4.93
CA LYS A 33 -2.44 20.88 6.17
C LYS A 33 -2.64 19.37 6.18
N ARG A 34 -1.90 18.70 7.04
CA ARG A 34 -1.77 17.25 7.10
C ARG A 34 -3.11 16.49 7.08
N ASP A 35 -4.03 16.84 7.97
CA ASP A 35 -5.28 16.10 8.14
C ASP A 35 -6.21 16.28 6.94
N GLN A 36 -6.31 17.50 6.37
CA GLN A 36 -7.07 17.71 5.12
C GLN A 36 -6.45 16.96 3.94
N PHE A 37 -5.12 16.98 3.82
CA PHE A 37 -4.44 16.27 2.74
C PHE A 37 -4.61 14.75 2.88
N LEU A 38 -4.47 14.20 4.09
CA LEU A 38 -4.73 12.77 4.31
C LEU A 38 -6.18 12.39 4.12
N ASP A 39 -7.15 13.22 4.53
CA ASP A 39 -8.57 12.95 4.26
C ASP A 39 -8.85 12.79 2.76
N HIS A 40 -8.29 13.68 1.93
CA HIS A 40 -8.36 13.59 0.47
C HIS A 40 -7.71 12.31 -0.06
N VAL A 41 -6.48 12.01 0.37
CA VAL A 41 -5.78 10.80 -0.08
C VAL A 41 -6.51 9.53 0.37
N ILE A 42 -7.01 9.47 1.60
CA ILE A 42 -7.74 8.29 2.10
C ILE A 42 -9.02 8.07 1.29
N GLU A 43 -9.73 9.12 0.90
CA GLU A 43 -10.92 9.00 0.04
C GLU A 43 -10.58 8.32 -1.29
N LEU A 44 -9.56 8.81 -2.00
CA LEU A 44 -9.11 8.25 -3.27
C LEU A 44 -8.64 6.81 -3.13
N GLU A 45 -7.74 6.56 -2.18
CA GLU A 45 -7.15 5.24 -2.01
C GLU A 45 -8.13 4.22 -1.45
N THR A 46 -9.15 4.64 -0.70
CA THR A 46 -10.23 3.74 -0.31
C THR A 46 -11.00 3.23 -1.53
N ALA A 47 -11.26 4.10 -2.51
CA ALA A 47 -11.93 3.68 -3.75
C ALA A 47 -11.04 2.77 -4.62
N GLN A 48 -9.73 3.05 -4.69
CA GLN A 48 -8.76 2.18 -5.38
C GLN A 48 -8.65 0.82 -4.69
N LEU A 49 -8.56 0.80 -3.36
CA LEU A 49 -8.52 -0.41 -2.55
C LEU A 49 -9.78 -1.27 -2.73
N ASP A 50 -10.96 -0.64 -2.75
CA ASP A 50 -12.23 -1.34 -2.97
C ASP A 50 -12.27 -2.00 -4.36
N ARG A 51 -11.81 -1.27 -5.39
CA ARG A 51 -11.70 -1.76 -6.77
C ARG A 51 -10.72 -2.93 -6.88
N GLN A 52 -9.53 -2.81 -6.28
CA GLN A 52 -8.48 -3.83 -6.36
C GLN A 52 -8.82 -5.10 -5.61
N LEU A 53 -9.43 -4.98 -4.43
CA LEU A 53 -9.78 -6.15 -3.62
C LEU A 53 -11.06 -6.83 -4.13
N GLY A 54 -11.95 -6.12 -4.84
CA GLY A 54 -13.21 -6.71 -5.28
C GLY A 54 -13.91 -7.38 -4.08
N ASP A 55 -14.42 -8.60 -4.24
CA ASP A 55 -15.05 -9.37 -3.14
C ASP A 55 -14.07 -10.21 -2.30
N ALA A 56 -12.76 -10.02 -2.48
CA ALA A 56 -11.75 -10.75 -1.71
C ALA A 56 -11.86 -10.45 -0.22
N ARG A 57 -11.79 -11.49 0.60
CA ARG A 57 -11.87 -11.38 2.05
C ARG A 57 -10.71 -12.15 2.69
N GLN A 58 -9.85 -11.39 3.35
CA GLN A 58 -8.68 -11.91 4.06
C GLN A 58 -9.13 -12.76 5.26
N SER A 59 -8.50 -13.90 5.49
CA SER A 59 -8.80 -14.69 6.68
C SER A 59 -8.37 -13.97 7.96
N ASN A 60 -8.90 -14.41 9.10
CA ASN A 60 -8.45 -13.88 10.40
C ASN A 60 -6.98 -14.20 10.68
N LYS A 61 -6.47 -15.31 10.15
CA LYS A 61 -5.09 -15.73 10.32
C LYS A 61 -4.15 -14.87 9.49
N ALA A 62 -4.49 -14.61 8.23
CA ALA A 62 -3.81 -13.66 7.36
C ALA A 62 -3.78 -12.24 7.94
N ARG A 63 -4.94 -11.73 8.38
CA ARG A 63 -5.02 -10.39 9.02
C ARG A 63 -4.12 -10.29 10.25
N ARG A 64 -4.10 -11.33 11.08
CA ARG A 64 -3.23 -11.40 12.26
C ARG A 64 -1.76 -11.47 11.86
N TYR A 65 -1.42 -12.27 10.86
CA TYR A 65 -0.06 -12.40 10.34
C TYR A 65 0.49 -11.06 9.84
N VAL A 66 -0.30 -10.29 9.09
CA VAL A 66 0.05 -8.93 8.66
C VAL A 66 0.26 -8.01 9.87
N SER A 67 -0.68 -8.00 10.82
CA SER A 67 -0.57 -7.20 12.05
C SER A 67 0.69 -7.51 12.85
N ASP A 68 1.00 -8.80 13.04
CA ASP A 68 2.16 -9.25 13.79
C ASP A 68 3.46 -8.93 13.03
N SER A 69 3.45 -9.03 11.70
CA SER A 69 4.58 -8.63 10.85
C SER A 69 4.87 -7.13 10.93
N LEU A 70 3.83 -6.29 10.94
CA LEU A 70 3.96 -4.84 11.15
C LEU A 70 4.57 -4.52 12.51
N GLN A 71 4.15 -5.21 13.57
CA GLN A 71 4.73 -5.02 14.92
C GLN A 71 6.21 -5.41 15.00
N ARG A 72 6.64 -6.39 14.20
CA ARG A 72 8.06 -6.80 14.13
C ARG A 72 8.96 -5.75 13.44
N LEU A 73 8.40 -4.85 12.64
CA LEU A 73 9.18 -3.76 12.04
C LEU A 73 9.63 -2.70 13.06
N GLY A 74 8.91 -2.57 14.17
CA GLY A 74 9.27 -1.63 15.23
C GLY A 74 8.09 -1.21 16.10
N PRO A 75 8.35 -0.37 17.11
CA PRO A 75 7.30 0.12 18.01
C PRO A 75 6.30 0.97 17.22
N LEU A 76 5.01 0.65 17.35
CA LEU A 76 3.94 1.40 16.72
C LEU A 76 3.38 2.47 17.66
N ARG A 77 3.03 3.64 17.10
CA ARG A 77 2.40 4.76 17.80
C ARG A 77 0.98 4.96 17.30
N THR A 78 0.04 5.09 18.24
CA THR A 78 -1.35 5.46 17.93
C THR A 78 -1.39 6.91 17.43
N VAL A 79 -2.00 7.11 16.26
CA VAL A 79 -2.20 8.42 15.64
C VAL A 79 -3.68 8.59 15.32
N ASN A 80 -4.16 9.82 15.45
CA ASN A 80 -5.53 10.21 15.11
C ASN A 80 -5.50 11.22 13.97
N TRP A 81 -6.37 11.04 12.98
CA TRP A 81 -6.57 11.98 11.88
C TRP A 81 -8.02 12.45 11.86
N ALA A 82 -8.21 13.76 11.67
CA ALA A 82 -9.51 14.35 11.42
C ALA A 82 -9.86 14.21 9.93
N VAL A 83 -10.96 13.54 9.62
CA VAL A 83 -11.40 13.23 8.25
C VAL A 83 -12.91 13.46 8.11
N ARG A 84 -13.42 13.56 6.88
CA ARG A 84 -14.87 13.57 6.64
C ARG A 84 -15.52 12.26 7.10
N LYS A 85 -16.77 12.33 7.57
CA LYS A 85 -17.53 11.13 7.96
C LYS A 85 -17.74 10.17 6.78
N SER A 86 -17.95 10.68 5.57
CA SER A 86 -18.04 9.85 4.35
C SER A 86 -16.76 9.04 4.13
N THR A 87 -15.59 9.69 4.15
CA THR A 87 -14.27 9.03 4.05
C THR A 87 -14.11 7.93 5.10
N ALA A 88 -14.39 8.24 6.37
CA ALA A 88 -14.28 7.26 7.45
C ALA A 88 -15.26 6.10 7.32
N HIS A 89 -16.48 6.37 6.85
CA HIS A 89 -17.49 5.34 6.62
C HIS A 89 -17.09 4.44 5.45
N ALA A 90 -16.65 5.01 4.33
CA ALA A 90 -16.18 4.27 3.17
C ALA A 90 -15.03 3.32 3.55
N LEU A 91 -14.00 3.84 4.22
CA LEU A 91 -12.86 3.00 4.65
C LEU A 91 -13.31 1.89 5.60
N LYS A 92 -14.23 2.18 6.53
CA LYS A 92 -14.76 1.19 7.47
C LYS A 92 -15.54 0.08 6.75
N GLU A 93 -16.32 0.40 5.73
CA GLU A 93 -17.05 -0.59 4.96
C GLU A 93 -16.12 -1.50 4.17
N VAL A 94 -15.13 -0.95 3.46
CA VAL A 94 -14.08 -1.74 2.79
C VAL A 94 -13.38 -2.64 3.80
N GLN A 95 -12.95 -2.08 4.94
CA GLN A 95 -12.27 -2.83 5.98
C GLN A 95 -13.11 -4.00 6.53
N ARG A 96 -14.40 -3.78 6.78
CA ARG A 96 -15.32 -4.80 7.30
C ARG A 96 -15.56 -5.91 6.28
N ARG A 97 -15.68 -5.54 5.01
CA ARG A 97 -15.95 -6.45 3.89
C ARG A 97 -14.76 -7.34 3.58
N THR A 98 -13.56 -6.75 3.45
CA THR A 98 -12.34 -7.46 3.05
C THR A 98 -11.52 -8.00 4.22
N ASN A 99 -11.85 -7.62 5.47
CA ASN A 99 -11.11 -7.99 6.67
C ASN A 99 -9.61 -7.59 6.61
N LEU A 100 -9.31 -6.45 5.98
CA LEU A 100 -7.94 -5.93 5.90
C LEU A 100 -7.41 -5.42 7.24
N CYS A 101 -6.08 -5.36 7.36
CA CYS A 101 -5.42 -4.76 8.52
C CYS A 101 -5.34 -3.23 8.36
N ARG A 102 -6.17 -2.48 9.12
CA ARG A 102 -6.21 -1.01 9.04
C ARG A 102 -4.86 -0.36 9.30
N ASP A 103 -4.13 -0.84 10.31
CA ASP A 103 -2.82 -0.28 10.65
C ASP A 103 -1.83 -0.49 9.48
N ALA A 104 -1.86 -1.64 8.81
CA ALA A 104 -1.05 -1.89 7.62
C ALA A 104 -1.42 -0.94 6.48
N PHE A 105 -2.72 -0.71 6.23
CA PHE A 105 -3.18 0.26 5.23
C PHE A 105 -2.61 1.66 5.44
N PHE A 106 -2.70 2.21 6.65
CA PHE A 106 -2.14 3.53 6.92
C PHE A 106 -0.61 3.57 6.79
N ASN A 107 0.11 2.54 7.22
CA ASN A 107 1.56 2.52 7.05
C ASN A 107 1.98 2.37 5.59
N ARG A 108 1.24 1.57 4.81
CA ARG A 108 1.43 1.45 3.36
C ARG A 108 1.21 2.78 2.68
N LEU A 109 0.12 3.47 3.01
CA LEU A 109 -0.21 4.77 2.45
C LEU A 109 0.89 5.81 2.74
N LEU A 110 1.33 5.90 4.00
CA LEU A 110 2.43 6.78 4.38
C LEU A 110 3.74 6.43 3.66
N LEU A 111 4.04 5.15 3.49
CA LEU A 111 5.20 4.71 2.73
C LEU A 111 5.12 5.19 1.28
N LEU A 112 4.00 4.92 0.59
CA LEU A 112 3.79 5.27 -0.81
C LEU A 112 3.97 6.78 -1.04
N LEU A 113 3.39 7.61 -0.17
CA LEU A 113 3.53 9.08 -0.21
C LEU A 113 4.96 9.57 0.07
N LEU A 114 5.82 8.75 0.66
CA LEU A 114 7.22 9.06 0.99
C LEU A 114 8.23 8.42 0.05
N LEU A 115 7.78 7.58 -0.90
CA LEU A 115 8.66 6.96 -1.86
C LEU A 115 9.36 8.02 -2.70
N ARG A 116 10.58 7.69 -3.11
CA ARG A 116 11.36 8.45 -4.08
C ARG A 116 11.52 7.57 -5.31
N ARG A 117 11.82 8.15 -6.48
CA ARG A 117 12.03 7.40 -7.75
C ARG A 117 12.85 6.12 -7.57
N LYS A 118 14.02 6.22 -6.94
CA LYS A 118 14.89 5.05 -6.64
C LYS A 118 14.25 3.94 -5.78
N HIS A 119 13.25 4.25 -4.97
CA HIS A 119 12.51 3.27 -4.17
C HIS A 119 11.31 2.69 -4.94
N ILE A 120 10.76 3.45 -5.89
CA ILE A 120 9.69 3.00 -6.78
C ILE A 120 10.25 1.94 -7.74
N GLU A 121 11.45 2.16 -8.28
CA GLU A 121 12.17 1.17 -9.09
C GLU A 121 12.41 -0.15 -8.34
N VAL A 122 12.69 -0.10 -7.04
CA VAL A 122 12.85 -1.30 -6.19
C VAL A 122 11.53 -2.08 -6.04
N LEU A 123 10.39 -1.42 -6.19
CA LEU A 123 9.08 -2.08 -6.21
C LEU A 123 8.74 -2.68 -7.59
N GLY A 124 9.66 -2.62 -8.56
CA GLY A 124 9.42 -3.09 -9.93
C GLY A 124 8.51 -2.18 -10.74
N LEU A 125 8.12 -1.02 -10.20
CA LEU A 125 7.26 -0.06 -10.87
C LEU A 125 8.12 0.84 -11.77
N GLN A 126 7.80 0.88 -13.06
CA GLN A 126 8.36 1.86 -13.98
C GLN A 126 7.43 3.06 -14.02
N THR A 127 7.89 4.21 -13.53
CA THR A 127 7.16 5.47 -13.71
C THR A 127 7.74 6.16 -14.94
N GLU A 128 6.90 6.42 -15.93
CA GLU A 128 7.28 7.28 -17.05
C GLU A 128 7.68 8.68 -16.55
N GLU A 129 8.52 9.36 -17.33
CA GLU A 129 8.84 10.74 -17.02
C GLU A 129 7.58 11.58 -17.19
N PHE A 130 7.25 12.31 -16.13
CA PHE A 130 6.08 13.18 -16.11
C PHE A 130 6.10 14.14 -17.30
N ASP A 131 5.13 14.00 -18.19
CA ASP A 131 4.93 14.92 -19.30
C ASP A 131 4.43 16.27 -18.76
N GLN A 132 5.39 17.19 -18.55
CA GLN A 132 5.12 18.54 -18.08
C GLN A 132 4.29 19.36 -19.07
N ASP A 133 4.23 18.95 -20.34
CA ASP A 133 3.46 19.65 -21.37
C ASP A 133 1.98 19.24 -21.33
N ALA A 134 1.66 18.07 -20.78
CA ALA A 134 0.29 17.57 -20.62
C ALA A 134 -0.45 18.20 -19.42
N VAL A 135 0.28 18.63 -18.39
CA VAL A 135 -0.29 19.29 -17.22
C VAL A 135 -0.03 20.78 -17.37
N GLY A 136 -1.11 21.55 -17.60
CA GLY A 136 -1.04 22.96 -17.98
C GLY A 136 0.08 23.77 -17.33
N SER A 137 0.67 24.69 -18.11
CA SER A 137 1.93 25.37 -17.78
C SER A 137 1.92 26.25 -16.50
N GLY A 138 0.77 26.43 -15.85
CA GLY A 138 0.66 27.28 -14.67
C GLY A 138 1.14 26.59 -13.37
N PRO A 139 1.89 27.27 -12.49
CA PRO A 139 2.35 26.66 -11.23
C PRO A 139 1.21 26.21 -10.31
N MET A 140 0.06 26.88 -10.36
CA MET A 140 -1.13 26.48 -9.59
C MET A 140 -1.82 25.24 -10.18
N GLU A 141 -1.72 25.04 -11.50
CA GLU A 141 -2.27 23.86 -12.17
C GLU A 141 -1.42 22.62 -11.84
N LEU A 142 -0.09 22.76 -11.84
CA LEU A 142 0.83 21.71 -11.41
C LEU A 142 0.60 21.29 -9.94
N ILE A 143 0.40 22.25 -9.04
CA ILE A 143 0.05 21.97 -7.64
C ILE A 143 -1.32 21.28 -7.58
N GLY A 144 -2.31 21.80 -8.30
CA GLY A 144 -3.67 21.24 -8.34
C GLY A 144 -3.66 19.79 -8.78
N TRP A 145 -2.94 19.47 -9.85
CA TRP A 145 -2.77 18.11 -10.36
C TRP A 145 -2.09 17.19 -9.33
N SER A 146 -0.97 17.65 -8.75
CA SER A 146 -0.21 16.87 -7.76
C SER A 146 -1.01 16.56 -6.49
N VAL A 147 -1.94 17.45 -6.12
CA VAL A 147 -2.81 17.26 -4.95
C VAL A 147 -4.08 16.48 -5.32
N ALA A 148 -4.55 16.58 -6.57
CA ALA A 148 -5.76 15.92 -7.04
C ALA A 148 -5.66 14.40 -6.95
N ASP A 149 -4.53 13.82 -7.35
CA ASP A 149 -4.23 12.40 -7.13
C ASP A 149 -2.71 12.21 -6.88
N PRO A 150 -2.28 12.25 -5.61
CA PRO A 150 -0.86 12.18 -5.28
C PRO A 150 -0.19 10.84 -5.63
N LEU A 151 -0.96 9.78 -5.88
CA LEU A 151 -0.46 8.44 -6.20
C LEU A 151 -0.76 8.01 -7.65
N ALA A 152 -1.30 8.90 -8.50
CA ALA A 152 -1.68 8.61 -9.88
C ALA A 152 -0.58 7.88 -10.67
N GLN A 153 0.67 8.37 -10.59
CA GLN A 153 1.80 7.74 -11.29
C GLN A 153 2.08 6.32 -10.80
N LEU A 154 1.88 6.06 -9.50
CA LEU A 154 2.03 4.71 -8.96
C LEU A 154 0.87 3.80 -9.38
N HIS A 155 -0.36 4.33 -9.48
CA HIS A 155 -1.48 3.55 -9.99
C HIS A 155 -1.29 3.19 -11.47
N LEU A 156 -0.84 4.14 -12.29
CA LEU A 156 -0.53 3.91 -13.70
C LEU A 156 0.58 2.87 -13.86
N ALA A 157 1.70 3.06 -13.16
CA ALA A 157 2.80 2.10 -13.18
C ALA A 157 2.34 0.70 -12.73
N ALA A 158 1.47 0.61 -11.72
CA ALA A 158 0.93 -0.67 -11.25
C ALA A 158 -0.08 -1.32 -12.23
N GLN A 159 -0.70 -0.54 -13.13
CA GLN A 159 -1.58 -1.06 -14.19
C GLN A 159 -0.78 -1.51 -15.42
N GLU A 160 0.33 -0.82 -15.72
CA GLU A 160 1.20 -1.10 -16.86
C GLU A 160 2.17 -2.26 -16.63
N CYS A 161 2.46 -2.58 -15.37
CA CYS A 161 3.12 -3.83 -15.01
C CYS A 161 2.21 -5.00 -15.41
N ASP A 162 2.37 -5.49 -16.64
CA ASP A 162 1.68 -6.64 -17.24
C ASP A 162 2.10 -7.99 -16.64
N CYS A 163 2.25 -8.00 -15.31
CA CYS A 163 2.55 -9.15 -14.51
C CYS A 163 1.22 -9.56 -13.85
N PRO A 164 0.66 -10.74 -14.18
CA PRO A 164 -0.57 -11.24 -13.57
C PRO A 164 -0.49 -11.30 -12.03
N GLU A 165 0.73 -11.38 -11.47
CA GLU A 165 1.00 -11.31 -10.03
C GLU A 165 1.12 -9.87 -9.46
N VAL A 166 1.10 -8.83 -10.30
CA VAL A 166 1.25 -7.42 -9.90
C VAL A 166 0.07 -6.55 -10.36
N HIS A 167 -0.80 -7.05 -11.27
CA HIS A 167 -2.04 -6.41 -11.69
C HIS A 167 -2.95 -6.09 -10.48
N GLY A 168 -2.83 -4.88 -9.93
CA GLY A 168 -3.57 -4.43 -8.75
C GLY A 168 -2.81 -4.47 -7.40
N ALA A 169 -1.50 -4.68 -7.38
CA ALA A 169 -0.72 -5.01 -6.17
C ALA A 169 -0.18 -3.81 -5.35
N LEU A 170 -0.73 -2.60 -5.47
CA LEU A 170 -0.34 -1.54 -4.52
C LEU A 170 -0.74 -1.92 -3.08
N TYR A 171 -1.86 -2.64 -2.94
CA TYR A 171 -2.42 -3.03 -1.65
C TYR A 171 -2.47 -4.55 -1.39
N ARG A 172 -2.38 -5.40 -2.42
CA ARG A 172 -2.23 -6.85 -2.30
C ARG A 172 -0.76 -7.26 -2.30
N MET A 173 -0.37 -8.22 -1.46
CA MET A 173 0.79 -9.05 -1.73
C MET A 173 0.32 -10.23 -2.57
N ASP A 174 0.53 -10.15 -3.89
CA ASP A 174 0.30 -11.27 -4.81
C ASP A 174 1.63 -11.96 -5.21
N MET A 175 2.75 -11.61 -4.56
CA MET A 175 4.03 -12.30 -4.77
C MET A 175 4.09 -13.59 -3.94
N SER A 176 4.37 -14.71 -4.60
CA SER A 176 4.71 -15.96 -3.93
C SER A 176 5.96 -15.77 -3.05
N PRO A 177 6.05 -16.41 -1.88
CA PRO A 177 7.30 -16.58 -1.15
C PRO A 177 8.42 -17.10 -2.05
N LEU A 178 8.07 -17.89 -3.09
CA LEU A 178 8.99 -18.40 -4.10
C LEU A 178 9.40 -17.34 -5.13
N ASP A 179 8.57 -16.34 -5.44
CA ASP A 179 8.93 -15.24 -6.35
C ASP A 179 9.98 -14.31 -5.74
N PHE A 180 10.09 -14.32 -4.40
CA PHE A 180 11.18 -13.66 -3.70
C PHE A 180 12.45 -14.53 -3.57
N GLU A 181 12.32 -15.85 -3.72
CA GLU A 181 13.48 -16.75 -3.78
C GLU A 181 14.01 -16.94 -5.22
N PHE A 182 13.25 -16.66 -6.28
CA PHE A 182 13.70 -16.96 -7.65
C PHE A 182 13.25 -15.97 -8.73
N GLY A 183 13.76 -14.74 -8.68
CA GLY A 183 14.10 -14.00 -9.90
C GLY A 183 15.42 -14.51 -10.48
N THR A 184 15.49 -15.79 -10.87
CA THR A 184 16.72 -16.61 -10.98
C THR A 184 17.49 -16.68 -9.65
N ALA A 185 18.07 -17.83 -9.31
CA ALA A 185 19.01 -17.88 -8.19
C ALA A 185 20.04 -16.76 -8.39
N PRO A 186 20.15 -15.74 -7.51
CA PRO A 186 21.30 -14.88 -7.59
C PRO A 186 22.49 -15.82 -7.39
N LYS A 187 23.42 -15.84 -8.33
CA LYS A 187 24.78 -16.37 -8.10
C LYS A 187 25.52 -15.50 -7.05
N GLY A 188 24.81 -15.00 -6.04
CA GLY A 188 25.20 -13.98 -5.10
C GLY A 188 24.53 -14.24 -3.74
N LYS A 189 25.29 -13.97 -2.69
CA LYS A 189 24.91 -14.23 -1.29
C LYS A 189 23.63 -13.49 -0.92
N ILE A 190 22.73 -14.14 -0.18
CA ILE A 190 21.60 -13.50 0.50
C ILE A 190 22.15 -12.31 1.29
N THR A 191 21.74 -11.10 0.91
CA THR A 191 22.18 -9.88 1.58
C THR A 191 21.14 -9.46 2.64
N PRO A 192 21.54 -8.73 3.69
CA PRO A 192 20.60 -8.14 4.65
C PRO A 192 19.51 -7.27 4.00
N GLN A 193 19.78 -6.68 2.83
CA GLN A 193 18.84 -5.83 2.09
C GLN A 193 17.69 -6.64 1.49
N THR A 194 17.95 -7.85 0.99
CA THR A 194 16.94 -8.78 0.46
C THR A 194 15.95 -9.22 1.55
N VAL A 195 16.45 -9.59 2.73
CA VAL A 195 15.63 -9.97 3.89
C VAL A 195 14.80 -8.80 4.43
N MET A 196 15.34 -7.58 4.38
CA MET A 196 14.63 -6.37 4.79
C MET A 196 13.47 -6.03 3.83
N SER A 197 13.66 -6.26 2.52
CA SER A 197 12.63 -6.05 1.50
C SER A 197 11.42 -6.98 1.71
N HIS A 198 11.65 -8.27 1.94
CA HIS A 198 10.58 -9.25 2.21
C HIS A 198 9.80 -8.96 3.50
N ARG A 199 10.48 -8.48 4.56
CA ARG A 199 9.79 -8.11 5.81
C ARG A 199 8.94 -6.86 5.66
N LEU A 200 9.37 -5.91 4.83
CA LEU A 200 8.63 -4.69 4.55
C LEU A 200 7.43 -4.94 3.63
N SER A 201 7.56 -5.82 2.62
CA SER A 201 6.45 -6.15 1.72
C SER A 201 5.30 -6.82 2.46
N VAL A 202 5.56 -7.88 3.23
CA VAL A 202 4.52 -8.57 4.04
C VAL A 202 3.88 -7.62 5.05
N ALA A 203 4.69 -6.88 5.81
CA ALA A 203 4.21 -6.05 6.92
C ALA A 203 3.41 -4.82 6.47
N LEU A 204 3.64 -4.36 5.24
CA LEU A 204 2.96 -3.21 4.66
C LEU A 204 1.93 -3.61 3.59
N SER A 205 1.73 -4.90 3.34
CA SER A 205 0.61 -5.33 2.54
C SER A 205 -0.69 -5.25 3.31
N CYS A 206 -1.70 -4.73 2.64
CA CYS A 206 -3.02 -4.54 3.22
C CYS A 206 -3.82 -5.84 3.17
N PHE A 207 -3.50 -6.70 2.20
CA PHE A 207 -4.11 -7.98 1.92
C PHE A 207 -3.03 -9.03 1.57
N ILE A 208 -3.18 -10.24 2.11
CA ILE A 208 -2.37 -11.41 1.77
C ILE A 208 -3.29 -12.64 1.70
N ASP A 209 -3.14 -13.45 0.65
CA ASP A 209 -3.87 -14.71 0.49
C ASP A 209 -3.39 -15.77 1.49
N ASP A 210 -4.28 -16.69 1.87
CA ASP A 210 -4.01 -17.68 2.90
C ASP A 210 -2.91 -18.65 2.49
N ALA A 211 -2.77 -18.95 1.19
CA ALA A 211 -1.65 -19.70 0.63
C ALA A 211 -0.25 -19.17 1.03
N PHE A 212 -0.14 -17.88 1.38
CA PHE A 212 1.13 -17.25 1.76
C PHE A 212 1.29 -17.05 3.27
N VAL A 213 0.37 -17.60 4.08
CA VAL A 213 0.33 -17.37 5.52
C VAL A 213 0.61 -18.67 6.27
N PRO A 214 1.75 -18.79 6.97
CA PRO A 214 2.14 -20.02 7.63
C PRO A 214 1.07 -20.60 8.58
N GLY A 215 0.77 -21.88 8.37
CA GLY A 215 -0.18 -22.67 9.16
C GLY A 215 -1.65 -22.56 8.74
N THR A 216 -1.98 -21.87 7.65
CA THR A 216 -3.30 -22.00 7.02
C THR A 216 -3.38 -23.33 6.29
N GLU A 217 -4.58 -23.86 6.08
CA GLU A 217 -4.76 -25.11 5.32
C GLU A 217 -4.25 -24.98 3.88
N GLU A 218 -4.40 -23.79 3.27
CA GLU A 218 -3.92 -23.50 1.92
C GLU A 218 -2.38 -23.47 1.83
N HIS A 219 -1.71 -22.88 2.81
CA HIS A 219 -0.25 -22.86 2.88
C HIS A 219 0.33 -24.26 3.14
N ASP A 220 -0.33 -25.04 3.98
CA ASP A 220 0.15 -26.38 4.39
C ASP A 220 -0.30 -27.49 3.41
N ALA A 221 -1.14 -27.16 2.43
CA ALA A 221 -1.53 -28.08 1.37
C ALA A 221 -0.30 -28.50 0.54
N PRO A 222 -0.13 -29.79 0.23
CA PRO A 222 0.95 -30.23 -0.64
C PRO A 222 0.82 -29.49 -1.99
N SER A 223 1.92 -28.85 -2.43
CA SER A 223 1.96 -28.12 -3.70
C SER A 223 1.36 -28.98 -4.80
N LYS A 224 0.34 -28.44 -5.49
CA LYS A 224 -0.31 -29.10 -6.64
C LYS A 224 0.62 -29.23 -7.84
N PHE A 225 1.78 -28.58 -7.80
CA PHE A 225 2.80 -28.62 -8.83
C PHE A 225 4.05 -29.29 -8.26
N THR A 226 4.52 -30.32 -8.95
CA THR A 226 5.87 -30.84 -8.75
C THR A 226 6.87 -29.84 -9.33
N LEU A 227 8.08 -29.75 -8.76
CA LEU A 227 9.16 -28.91 -9.32
C LEU A 227 9.45 -29.28 -10.78
N GLU A 228 9.20 -30.52 -11.18
CA GLU A 228 9.35 -31.00 -12.55
C GLU A 228 8.32 -30.39 -13.52
N GLU A 229 7.12 -30.03 -13.05
CA GLU A 229 6.05 -29.40 -13.88
C GLU A 229 6.20 -27.88 -13.99
N LEU A 230 6.91 -27.24 -13.07
CA LEU A 230 7.16 -25.78 -13.08
C LEU A 230 8.37 -25.38 -13.95
N PHE A 231 9.27 -26.33 -14.26
CA PHE A 231 10.50 -26.09 -15.03
C PHE A 231 10.55 -26.87 -16.36
N ALA A 232 9.44 -27.48 -16.79
CA ALA A 232 9.26 -28.12 -18.10
C ALA A 232 8.53 -27.19 -19.07
#